data_AF-A0A1Y1X2V4-F1
#
_entry.id   AF-A0A1Y1X2V4-F1
#
_cell.length_a   1.000
_cell.length_b   1.000
_cell.length_c   1.000
_cell.angle_alpha   90.00
_cell.angle_beta   90.00
_cell.angle_gamma   90.00
#
_symmetry.space_group_name_H-M   'P 1'
#
loop_
_entity.id
_entity.type
_entity.pdbx_description
1 polymer ?
#
loop_
_entity_poly.entity_id
_entity_poly.type
_entity_poly.pdbx_seq_one_letter_code
_entity_poly.pdbx_strand_id
1 'polypeptide(L)'
;YYYPTSAGHGIDIYFIDTGLNTDHIDFFDYEGFDFNRTVTYTSYYQNPYHGTAVASVAAGMIFGASQKANIHMIAVDLSVISVLRSFDYILLNAKPHKTIINMSFSGGSPYYQANEDKLSELIEKGFILFTSAGNERENCCAPKESEDFHAIAGYRKAITVSAAFSNFRSKGYTMEDFANYGDCVDIFAPGFVAAAYATESRLSYYPMEGTSFSSPLAAGVAATIMS
;
A
#
# COMPACT_ATOMS: atom_id res chain seq x y z
N TYR A 1 -18.85 9.14 -6.71
CA TYR A 1 -17.38 8.99 -6.77
C TYR A 1 -16.88 9.93 -7.84
N TYR A 2 -16.03 10.89 -7.49
CA TYR A 2 -15.37 11.76 -8.45
C TYR A 2 -14.02 11.12 -8.78
N TYR A 3 -13.82 10.73 -10.04
CA TYR A 3 -12.56 10.20 -10.54
C TYR A 3 -11.92 11.27 -11.42
N PRO A 4 -10.89 11.99 -10.94
CA PRO A 4 -10.30 13.06 -11.73
C PRO A 4 -9.61 12.47 -12.96
N THR A 5 -9.67 13.19 -14.08
CA THR A 5 -9.02 12.76 -15.33
C THR A 5 -7.50 12.69 -15.24
N SER A 6 -6.90 13.36 -14.24
CA SER A 6 -5.48 13.25 -13.89
C SER A 6 -5.14 11.87 -13.33
N ALA A 7 -6.06 11.20 -12.62
CA ALA A 7 -5.92 9.81 -12.18
C ALA A 7 -4.56 9.46 -11.52
N GLY A 8 -3.97 10.39 -10.75
CA GLY A 8 -2.66 10.21 -10.11
C GLY A 8 -1.46 10.59 -10.96
N HIS A 9 -1.65 11.18 -12.15
CA HIS A 9 -0.56 11.57 -13.04
C HIS A 9 0.47 12.47 -12.35
N GLY A 10 1.74 12.11 -12.48
CA GLY A 10 2.86 12.83 -11.87
C GLY A 10 3.06 12.58 -10.37
N ILE A 11 2.28 11.67 -9.77
CA ILE A 11 2.46 11.22 -8.38
C ILE A 11 3.22 9.89 -8.38
N ASP A 12 4.22 9.80 -7.51
CA ASP A 12 4.98 8.58 -7.27
C ASP A 12 4.33 7.79 -6.11
N ILE A 13 4.05 6.50 -6.33
CA ILE A 13 3.66 5.57 -5.27
C ILE A 13 4.78 4.56 -5.10
N TYR A 14 5.46 4.63 -3.96
CA TYR A 14 6.44 3.64 -3.54
C TYR A 14 5.75 2.53 -2.76
N PHE A 15 6.04 1.29 -3.13
CA PHE A 15 5.61 0.09 -2.43
C PHE A 15 6.82 -0.56 -1.79
N ILE A 16 6.71 -0.89 -0.51
CA ILE A 16 7.70 -1.74 0.18
C ILE A 16 7.01 -3.08 0.40
N ASP A 17 7.34 -4.07 -0.42
CA ASP A 17 6.60 -5.34 -0.48
C ASP A 17 7.49 -6.48 -1.03
N THR A 18 6.91 -7.63 -1.40
CA THR A 18 7.64 -8.83 -1.84
C THR A 18 8.17 -8.75 -3.29
N GLY A 19 7.83 -7.69 -4.02
CA GLY A 19 8.25 -7.47 -5.40
C GLY A 19 7.08 -7.26 -6.36
N LEU A 20 7.39 -7.12 -7.65
CA LEU A 20 6.44 -6.79 -8.70
C LEU A 20 6.69 -7.66 -9.92
N ASN A 21 5.64 -8.30 -10.44
CA ASN A 21 5.68 -8.94 -11.74
C ASN A 21 5.32 -7.92 -12.83
N THR A 22 6.34 -7.26 -13.38
CA THR A 22 6.18 -6.29 -14.46
C THR A 22 5.72 -6.90 -15.77
N ASP A 23 5.74 -8.23 -15.92
CA ASP A 23 5.20 -8.89 -17.11
C ASP A 23 3.67 -8.95 -17.11
N HIS A 24 2.98 -8.61 -16.01
CA HIS A 24 1.53 -8.54 -16.02
C HIS A 24 1.01 -7.28 -16.76
N ILE A 25 -0.05 -7.41 -17.57
CA ILE A 25 -0.57 -6.32 -18.43
C ILE A 25 -0.91 -5.03 -17.66
N ASP A 26 -1.23 -5.18 -16.38
CA ASP A 26 -1.64 -4.10 -15.49
C ASP A 26 -0.51 -3.09 -15.22
N PHE A 27 0.75 -3.45 -15.52
CA PHE A 27 1.96 -2.63 -15.33
C PHE A 27 2.63 -2.20 -16.63
N PHE A 28 2.05 -2.50 -17.80
CA PHE A 28 2.56 -1.97 -19.05
C PHE A 28 2.07 -0.55 -19.27
N ASP A 29 2.88 0.22 -19.99
CA ASP A 29 2.38 1.36 -20.75
C ASP A 29 1.68 0.80 -21.97
N TYR A 30 0.36 0.93 -22.01
CA TYR A 30 -0.43 0.52 -23.16
C TYR A 30 -0.22 1.52 -24.30
N GLU A 31 0.25 1.03 -25.45
CA GLU A 31 0.20 1.80 -26.70
C GLU A 31 -1.24 2.30 -26.94
N GLY A 32 -1.43 3.62 -26.94
CA GLY A 32 -2.73 4.27 -27.16
C GLY A 32 -3.27 5.13 -26.02
N PHE A 33 -2.63 5.15 -24.85
CA PHE A 33 -2.94 6.14 -23.81
C PHE A 33 -2.03 7.37 -23.92
N ASP A 34 -2.63 8.57 -23.85
CA ASP A 34 -1.93 9.87 -23.94
C ASP A 34 -1.23 10.25 -22.61
N PHE A 35 -0.69 9.28 -21.88
CA PHE A 35 0.08 9.53 -20.66
C PHE A 35 1.26 8.55 -20.55
N ASN A 36 2.40 9.07 -20.11
CA ASN A 36 3.54 8.25 -19.69
C ASN A 36 3.49 8.09 -18.17
N ARG A 37 3.59 6.86 -17.68
CA ARG A 37 3.87 6.57 -16.27
C ARG A 37 5.18 5.81 -16.17
N THR A 38 5.81 5.91 -15.01
CA THR A 38 7.05 5.17 -14.72
C THR A 38 6.69 3.94 -13.89
N VAL A 39 7.22 2.78 -14.26
CA VAL A 39 7.18 1.56 -13.43
C VAL A 39 8.63 1.13 -13.16
N THR A 40 9.06 1.20 -11.90
CA THR A 40 10.38 0.74 -11.45
C THR A 40 10.24 -0.35 -10.39
N TYR A 41 11.27 -1.19 -10.28
CA TYR A 41 11.32 -2.25 -9.27
C TYR A 41 12.75 -2.63 -8.90
N THR A 42 12.99 -3.06 -7.66
CA THR A 42 14.24 -3.70 -7.25
C THR A 42 14.16 -5.23 -7.42
N SER A 43 15.31 -5.89 -7.58
CA SER A 43 15.35 -7.33 -7.83
C SER A 43 15.08 -8.13 -6.55
N TYR A 44 13.87 -8.67 -6.41
CA TYR A 44 13.60 -9.85 -5.58
C TYR A 44 12.43 -10.63 -6.19
N TYR A 45 12.73 -11.81 -6.75
CA TYR A 45 11.81 -12.57 -7.61
C TYR A 45 11.21 -13.79 -6.91
N GLN A 46 11.55 -14.07 -5.64
CA GLN A 46 11.19 -15.36 -5.05
C GLN A 46 9.67 -15.54 -4.88
N ASN A 47 8.91 -14.45 -4.73
CA ASN A 47 7.44 -14.49 -4.73
C ASN A 47 6.79 -13.09 -4.85
N PRO A 48 6.66 -12.50 -6.06
CA PRO A 48 6.11 -11.14 -6.21
C PRO A 48 4.57 -11.09 -6.09
N TYR A 49 3.89 -12.18 -5.69
CA TYR A 49 2.43 -12.27 -5.74
C TYR A 49 1.73 -11.17 -4.94
N HIS A 50 2.16 -10.96 -3.69
CA HIS A 50 1.55 -9.97 -2.80
C HIS A 50 1.80 -8.54 -3.32
N GLY A 51 3.06 -8.16 -3.57
CA GLY A 51 3.39 -6.82 -4.05
C GLY A 51 2.81 -6.49 -5.42
N THR A 52 2.66 -7.48 -6.30
CA THR A 52 1.94 -7.32 -7.59
C THR A 52 0.47 -6.97 -7.34
N ALA A 53 -0.22 -7.71 -6.48
CA ALA A 53 -1.62 -7.42 -6.17
C ALA A 53 -1.79 -6.07 -5.47
N VAL A 54 -0.92 -5.73 -4.53
CA VAL A 54 -0.90 -4.42 -3.85
C VAL A 54 -0.71 -3.27 -4.83
N ALA A 55 0.27 -3.34 -5.72
CA ALA A 55 0.52 -2.31 -6.73
C ALA A 55 -0.63 -2.19 -7.74
N SER A 56 -1.25 -3.31 -8.11
CA SER A 56 -2.42 -3.36 -8.99
C SER A 56 -3.62 -2.63 -8.39
N VAL A 57 -3.91 -2.82 -7.10
CA VAL A 57 -5.03 -2.14 -6.44
C VAL A 57 -4.85 -0.63 -6.37
N ALA A 58 -3.62 -0.16 -6.15
CA ALA A 58 -3.33 1.27 -6.10
C ALA A 58 -3.33 1.91 -7.51
N ALA A 59 -2.62 1.32 -8.46
CA ALA A 59 -2.25 1.97 -9.72
C ALA A 59 -2.26 1.03 -10.94
N GLY A 60 -2.86 -0.15 -10.82
CA GLY A 60 -3.14 -1.03 -11.95
C GLY A 60 -4.00 -0.35 -13.02
N MET A 61 -3.83 -0.77 -14.27
CA MET A 61 -4.56 -0.22 -15.42
C MET A 61 -6.03 -0.58 -15.44
N ILE A 62 -6.40 -1.75 -14.94
CA ILE A 62 -7.78 -2.23 -15.00
C ILE A 62 -8.57 -1.86 -13.75
N PHE A 63 -8.05 -2.22 -12.57
CA PHE A 63 -8.76 -2.04 -11.29
C PHE A 63 -8.13 -1.00 -10.35
N GLY A 64 -7.02 -0.39 -10.74
CA GLY A 64 -6.30 0.55 -9.88
C GLY A 64 -7.06 1.85 -9.63
N ALA A 65 -6.97 2.36 -8.40
CA ALA A 65 -7.58 3.64 -8.04
C ALA A 65 -6.86 4.87 -8.64
N SER A 66 -5.61 4.74 -9.09
CA SER A 66 -4.81 5.82 -9.67
C SER A 66 -4.03 5.33 -10.88
N GLN A 67 -4.76 5.03 -11.96
CA GLN A 67 -4.22 4.44 -13.18
C GLN A 67 -2.99 5.18 -13.74
N LYS A 68 -2.91 6.51 -13.61
CA LYS A 68 -1.82 7.30 -14.20
C LYS A 68 -0.66 7.58 -13.25
N ALA A 69 -0.69 7.06 -12.02
CA ALA A 69 0.41 7.21 -11.06
C ALA A 69 1.64 6.39 -11.47
N ASN A 70 2.81 6.86 -11.06
CA ASN A 70 4.06 6.10 -11.20
C ASN A 70 4.15 5.06 -10.08
N ILE A 71 4.66 3.88 -10.42
CA ILE A 71 4.82 2.74 -9.52
C ILE A 71 6.31 2.53 -9.28
N HIS A 72 6.72 2.48 -8.01
CA HIS A 72 8.09 2.17 -7.62
C HIS A 72 8.07 1.05 -6.58
N MET A 73 8.44 -0.16 -6.97
CA MET A 73 8.49 -1.31 -6.07
C MET A 73 9.87 -1.47 -5.43
N ILE A 74 9.95 -1.45 -4.11
CA ILE A 74 11.12 -1.86 -3.35
C ILE A 74 10.83 -3.23 -2.75
N ALA A 75 11.40 -4.25 -3.37
CA ALA A 75 11.23 -5.62 -2.98
C ALA A 75 12.10 -5.96 -1.75
N VAL A 76 11.48 -6.50 -0.69
CA VAL A 76 12.12 -6.76 0.61
C VAL A 76 11.70 -8.11 1.21
N ASP A 77 12.49 -8.58 2.18
CA ASP A 77 12.17 -9.77 2.99
C ASP A 77 11.34 -9.46 4.25
N LEU A 78 10.87 -8.20 4.39
CA LEU A 78 10.11 -7.67 5.53
C LEU A 78 10.85 -7.70 6.89
N SER A 79 12.15 -7.99 6.91
CA SER A 79 12.96 -7.75 8.10
C SER A 79 13.03 -6.25 8.42
N VAL A 80 13.16 -5.91 9.71
CA VAL A 80 13.30 -4.52 10.16
C VAL A 80 14.41 -3.78 9.41
N ILE A 81 15.52 -4.48 9.11
CA ILE A 81 16.67 -3.91 8.40
C ILE A 81 16.34 -3.62 6.93
N SER A 82 15.63 -4.52 6.23
CA SER A 82 15.27 -4.29 4.83
C SER A 82 14.24 -3.16 4.68
N VAL A 83 13.31 -3.05 5.62
CA VAL A 83 12.34 -1.94 5.69
C VAL A 83 13.06 -0.60 5.96
N LEU A 84 13.96 -0.53 6.94
CA LEU A 84 14.74 0.69 7.22
C LEU A 84 15.57 1.15 6.02
N ARG A 85 16.25 0.21 5.33
CA ARG A 85 17.00 0.51 4.09
C ARG A 85 16.11 1.05 2.99
N SER A 86 14.86 0.57 2.92
CA SER A 86 13.88 1.04 1.94
C SER A 86 13.48 2.49 2.23
N PHE A 87 13.29 2.86 3.50
CA PHE A 87 13.04 4.25 3.87
C PHE A 87 14.21 5.17 3.52
N ASP A 88 15.46 4.76 3.79
CA ASP A 88 16.64 5.53 3.41
C ASP A 88 16.74 5.70 1.89
N TYR A 89 16.47 4.63 1.13
CA TYR A 89 16.44 4.72 -0.33
C TYR A 89 15.39 5.73 -0.81
N ILE A 90 14.18 5.69 -0.28
CA ILE A 90 13.10 6.62 -0.66
C ILE A 90 13.48 8.06 -0.31
N LEU A 91 13.99 8.29 0.90
CA LEU A 91 14.41 9.61 1.37
C LEU A 91 15.45 10.25 0.44
N LEU A 92 16.35 9.46 -0.12
CA LEU A 92 17.43 9.93 -1.00
C LEU A 92 17.01 10.11 -2.47
N ASN A 93 16.02 9.35 -2.95
CA ASN A 93 15.74 9.23 -4.39
C ASN A 93 14.34 9.73 -4.81
N ALA A 94 13.37 9.77 -3.89
CA ALA A 94 12.00 10.14 -4.21
C ALA A 94 11.76 11.66 -4.17
N LYS A 95 10.61 12.10 -4.68
CA LYS A 95 10.24 13.52 -4.79
C LYS A 95 9.31 13.92 -3.64
N PRO A 96 9.78 14.68 -2.64
CA PRO A 96 8.91 15.08 -1.55
C PRO A 96 7.70 15.90 -2.03
N HIS A 97 6.59 15.81 -1.31
CA HIS A 97 5.27 16.40 -1.67
C HIS A 97 4.59 15.85 -2.94
N LYS A 98 5.25 14.94 -3.66
CA LYS A 98 4.70 14.24 -4.84
C LYS A 98 4.88 12.72 -4.73
N THR A 99 5.04 12.22 -3.51
CA THR A 99 5.28 10.80 -3.24
C THR A 99 4.41 10.29 -2.08
N ILE A 100 3.78 9.14 -2.32
CA ILE A 100 3.14 8.29 -1.31
C ILE A 100 4.01 7.05 -1.10
N ILE A 101 4.10 6.57 0.14
CA ILE A 101 4.73 5.30 0.51
C ILE A 101 3.65 4.38 1.08
N ASN A 102 3.37 3.26 0.42
CA ASN A 102 2.43 2.25 0.88
C ASN A 102 3.18 1.03 1.44
N MET A 103 2.84 0.68 2.69
CA MET A 103 3.38 -0.45 3.44
C MET A 103 2.24 -1.43 3.74
N SER A 104 1.97 -2.35 2.84
CA SER A 104 0.88 -3.33 2.97
C SER A 104 1.27 -4.56 3.82
N PHE A 105 2.11 -4.35 4.82
CA PHE A 105 2.52 -5.37 5.77
C PHE A 105 2.19 -4.92 7.18
N SER A 106 1.81 -5.88 8.00
CA SER A 106 1.38 -5.66 9.38
C SER A 106 1.56 -6.96 10.15
N GLY A 107 1.71 -6.84 11.46
CA GLY A 107 1.84 -7.95 12.38
C GLY A 107 2.58 -7.52 13.65
N GLY A 108 2.49 -8.34 14.69
CA GLY A 108 3.24 -8.13 15.93
C GLY A 108 4.75 -8.07 15.66
N SER A 109 5.36 -6.93 15.96
CA SER A 109 6.80 -6.72 15.85
C SER A 109 7.22 -5.75 16.95
N PRO A 110 8.35 -5.97 17.65
CA PRO A 110 8.77 -5.07 18.72
C PRO A 110 8.90 -3.62 18.25
N TYR A 111 8.69 -2.69 19.17
CA TYR A 111 8.99 -1.29 18.93
C TYR A 111 10.50 -1.09 18.74
N TYR A 112 10.87 -0.33 17.71
CA TYR A 112 12.23 0.11 17.46
C TYR A 112 12.26 1.63 17.22
N GLN A 113 12.99 2.36 18.06
CA GLN A 113 13.15 3.82 17.95
C GLN A 113 13.58 4.26 16.54
N ALA A 114 14.48 3.50 15.90
CA ALA A 114 14.96 3.79 14.56
C ALA A 114 13.84 3.84 13.50
N ASN A 115 12.78 3.03 13.64
CA ASN A 115 11.62 3.09 12.75
C ASN A 115 10.80 4.36 12.99
N GLU A 116 10.55 4.73 14.25
CA GLU A 116 9.80 5.96 14.57
C GLU A 116 10.52 7.20 14.05
N ASP A 117 11.84 7.26 14.26
CA ASP A 117 12.68 8.38 13.82
C ASP A 117 12.65 8.49 12.28
N LYS A 118 12.79 7.35 11.58
CA LYS A 118 12.79 7.32 10.12
C LYS A 118 11.43 7.67 9.51
N LEU A 119 10.33 7.16 10.09
CA LEU A 119 8.98 7.54 9.69
C LEU A 119 8.74 9.04 9.90
N SER A 120 9.20 9.59 11.02
CA SER A 120 9.09 11.04 11.29
C SER A 120 9.90 11.86 10.28
N GLU A 121 11.12 11.46 9.96
CA GLU A 121 11.96 12.12 8.96
C GLU A 121 11.30 12.14 7.57
N LEU A 122 10.68 11.04 7.15
CA LEU A 122 9.93 10.98 5.89
C LEU A 122 8.76 11.98 5.89
N ILE A 123 7.98 12.04 6.96
CA ILE A 123 6.84 12.97 7.06
C ILE A 123 7.31 14.43 7.04
N GLU A 124 8.36 14.75 7.79
CA GLU A 124 8.94 16.10 7.84
C GLU A 124 9.45 16.56 6.47
N LYS A 125 9.94 15.63 5.65
CA LYS A 125 10.33 15.94 4.26
C LYS A 125 9.15 16.13 3.33
N GLY A 126 7.95 15.65 3.70
CA GLY A 126 6.73 15.83 2.92
C GLY A 126 6.27 14.57 2.19
N PHE A 127 6.68 13.38 2.63
CA PHE A 127 6.13 12.11 2.16
C PHE A 127 4.82 11.78 2.89
N ILE A 128 3.84 11.18 2.18
CA ILE A 128 2.61 10.68 2.79
C ILE A 128 2.72 9.16 2.93
N LEU A 129 2.46 8.65 4.13
CA LEU A 129 2.65 7.23 4.46
C LEU A 129 1.29 6.56 4.64
N PHE A 130 1.11 5.39 4.04
CA PHE A 130 -0.05 4.51 4.22
C PHE A 130 0.41 3.14 4.70
N THR A 131 -0.38 2.52 5.58
CA THR A 131 -0.12 1.17 6.09
C THR A 131 -1.40 0.38 6.27
N SER A 132 -1.32 -0.94 6.17
CA SER A 132 -2.42 -1.84 6.56
C SER A 132 -2.52 -1.95 8.09
N ALA A 133 -3.74 -2.09 8.61
CA ALA A 133 -3.98 -2.30 10.04
C ALA A 133 -3.63 -3.72 10.52
N GLY A 134 -3.74 -4.72 9.64
CA GLY A 134 -3.56 -6.14 9.94
C GLY A 134 -4.85 -6.95 9.95
N ASN A 135 -4.69 -8.28 9.96
CA ASN A 135 -5.74 -9.25 9.64
C ASN A 135 -5.91 -10.30 10.76
N GLU A 136 -5.58 -9.93 12.00
CA GLU A 136 -5.55 -10.81 13.16
C GLU A 136 -6.78 -10.65 14.08
N ARG A 137 -7.72 -9.75 13.72
CA ARG A 137 -8.88 -9.37 14.54
C ARG A 137 -8.47 -8.89 15.94
N GLU A 138 -7.43 -8.09 16.01
CA GLU A 138 -6.89 -7.58 17.27
C GLU A 138 -6.75 -6.06 17.29
N ASN A 139 -6.44 -5.53 18.46
CA ASN A 139 -6.24 -4.10 18.63
C ASN A 139 -4.81 -3.75 18.19
N CYS A 140 -4.67 -3.08 17.03
CA CYS A 140 -3.36 -2.70 16.48
C CYS A 140 -2.71 -1.48 17.18
N CYS A 141 -3.19 -1.13 18.38
CA CYS A 141 -2.73 -0.03 19.21
C CYS A 141 -2.13 -0.45 20.54
N ALA A 142 -1.61 -1.67 20.61
CA ALA A 142 -0.86 -2.08 21.79
C ALA A 142 0.25 -1.04 22.08
N PRO A 143 0.52 -0.74 23.37
CA PRO A 143 1.54 0.22 23.76
C PRO A 143 2.93 -0.22 23.28
N LYS A 144 3.87 0.73 23.20
CA LYS A 144 5.23 0.50 22.64
C LYS A 144 6.00 -0.60 23.36
N GLU A 145 5.70 -0.84 24.63
CA GLU A 145 6.31 -1.84 25.49
C GLU A 145 5.68 -3.24 25.33
N SER A 146 4.58 -3.35 24.58
CA SER A 146 3.87 -4.62 24.36
C SER A 146 4.62 -5.50 23.35
N GLU A 147 4.62 -6.81 23.60
CA GLU A 147 5.02 -7.80 22.59
C GLU A 147 4.06 -7.82 21.39
N ASP A 148 2.81 -7.38 21.61
CA ASP A 148 1.77 -7.23 20.60
C ASP A 148 1.82 -5.87 19.88
N PHE A 149 2.93 -5.13 19.93
CA PHE A 149 3.06 -3.87 19.19
C PHE A 149 2.96 -4.13 17.68
N HIS A 150 2.08 -3.43 16.97
CA HIS A 150 1.98 -3.55 15.52
C HIS A 150 2.87 -2.49 14.86
N ALA A 151 4.01 -2.92 14.31
CA ALA A 151 4.90 -1.98 13.63
C ALA A 151 4.22 -1.28 12.43
N ILE A 152 4.65 -0.04 12.18
CA ILE A 152 4.04 0.98 11.31
C ILE A 152 2.71 1.55 11.86
N ALA A 153 1.68 0.72 12.05
CA ALA A 153 0.37 1.16 12.54
C ALA A 153 0.45 1.77 13.96
N GLY A 154 1.10 1.06 14.88
CA GLY A 154 1.25 1.46 16.29
C GLY A 154 2.13 2.70 16.50
N TYR A 155 2.99 3.06 15.53
CA TYR A 155 3.74 4.33 15.61
C TYR A 155 2.83 5.55 15.41
N ARG A 156 1.64 5.39 14.81
CA ARG A 156 0.71 6.48 14.48
C ARG A 156 1.36 7.59 13.64
N LYS A 157 2.20 7.16 12.69
CA LYS A 157 2.95 8.03 11.76
C LYS A 157 2.53 7.82 10.31
N ALA A 158 1.71 6.81 10.02
CA ALA A 158 1.12 6.55 8.72
C ALA A 158 -0.39 6.57 8.84
N ILE A 159 -1.06 6.84 7.72
CA ILE A 159 -2.51 6.65 7.60
C ILE A 159 -2.75 5.14 7.62
N THR A 160 -3.29 4.66 8.74
CA THR A 160 -3.54 3.23 8.97
C THR A 160 -4.92 2.89 8.46
N VAL A 161 -4.97 1.92 7.53
CA VAL A 161 -6.18 1.54 6.83
C VAL A 161 -6.62 0.14 7.25
N SER A 162 -7.81 0.07 7.83
CA SER A 162 -8.49 -1.19 8.11
C SER A 162 -9.49 -1.53 7.01
N ALA A 163 -10.08 -2.73 7.08
CA ALA A 163 -10.89 -3.30 6.02
C ALA A 163 -12.38 -3.28 6.39
N ALA A 164 -13.19 -2.87 5.42
CA ALA A 164 -14.65 -2.92 5.51
C ALA A 164 -15.25 -3.62 4.29
N PHE A 165 -16.42 -4.22 4.48
CA PHE A 165 -17.25 -4.74 3.40
C PHE A 165 -18.58 -4.01 3.32
N SER A 166 -19.13 -3.95 2.10
CA SER A 166 -20.50 -3.51 1.88
C SER A 166 -21.45 -4.65 2.26
N ASN A 167 -22.18 -4.47 3.35
CA ASN A 167 -23.20 -5.42 3.74
C ASN A 167 -24.53 -5.07 3.04
N PHE A 168 -24.82 -5.82 1.99
CA PHE A 168 -26.05 -5.65 1.20
C PHE A 168 -27.34 -5.77 2.03
N ARG A 169 -27.32 -6.50 3.15
CA ARG A 169 -28.50 -6.68 4.02
C ARG A 169 -28.72 -5.48 4.93
N SER A 170 -27.66 -4.87 5.46
CA SER A 170 -27.77 -3.71 6.35
C SER A 170 -27.76 -2.37 5.61
N LYS A 171 -27.55 -2.35 4.29
CA LYS A 171 -27.39 -1.13 3.47
C LYS A 171 -26.29 -0.20 4.02
N GLY A 172 -25.23 -0.78 4.58
CA GLY A 172 -24.13 -0.04 5.18
C GLY A 172 -22.81 -0.77 5.04
N TYR A 173 -21.75 -0.10 5.49
CA TYR A 173 -20.41 -0.69 5.59
C TYR A 173 -20.22 -1.24 7.00
N THR A 174 -19.66 -2.44 7.08
CA THR A 174 -19.26 -3.09 8.33
C THR A 174 -17.79 -3.46 8.23
N MET A 175 -17.08 -3.41 9.35
CA MET A 175 -15.70 -3.88 9.42
C MET A 175 -15.64 -5.37 9.04
N GLU A 176 -14.60 -5.77 8.32
CA GLU A 176 -14.36 -7.18 8.02
C GLU A 176 -14.01 -7.96 9.29
N ASP A 177 -14.43 -9.23 9.34
CA ASP A 177 -14.27 -10.07 10.53
C ASP A 177 -12.82 -10.38 10.91
N PHE A 178 -11.89 -10.26 9.95
CA PHE A 178 -10.45 -10.45 10.14
C PHE A 178 -9.74 -9.14 10.50
N ALA A 179 -10.33 -7.97 10.24
CA ALA A 179 -9.60 -6.73 10.25
C ALA A 179 -9.23 -6.29 11.67
N ASN A 180 -8.00 -5.82 11.84
CA ASN A 180 -7.59 -5.19 13.08
C ASN A 180 -8.31 -3.86 13.30
N TYR A 181 -8.43 -3.50 14.57
CA TYR A 181 -9.19 -2.35 15.05
C TYR A 181 -8.39 -1.54 16.08
N GLY A 182 -8.99 -0.47 16.59
CA GLY A 182 -8.43 0.37 17.64
C GLY A 182 -8.15 1.80 17.16
N ASP A 183 -7.75 2.65 18.10
CA ASP A 183 -7.61 4.10 17.92
C ASP A 183 -6.46 4.55 16.99
N CYS A 184 -5.73 3.61 16.39
CA CYS A 184 -4.64 3.82 15.44
C CYS A 184 -5.14 3.66 14.02
N VAL A 185 -6.31 3.02 13.83
CA VAL A 185 -6.97 2.96 12.54
C VAL A 185 -7.55 4.34 12.25
N ASP A 186 -7.06 4.97 11.18
CA ASP A 186 -7.53 6.30 10.77
C ASP A 186 -8.78 6.18 9.90
N ILE A 187 -8.80 5.21 8.98
CA ILE A 187 -9.87 5.02 8.00
C ILE A 187 -10.10 3.55 7.66
N PHE A 188 -11.26 3.28 7.06
CA PHE A 188 -11.60 1.99 6.48
C PHE A 188 -11.72 2.10 4.96
N ALA A 189 -11.28 1.06 4.25
CA ALA A 189 -11.49 0.91 2.81
C ALA A 189 -11.94 -0.53 2.48
N PRO A 190 -12.46 -0.80 1.27
CA PRO A 190 -12.81 -2.15 0.85
C PRO A 190 -11.71 -3.19 1.14
N GLY A 191 -12.08 -4.26 1.86
CA GLY A 191 -11.21 -5.39 2.19
C GLY A 191 -11.11 -6.45 1.10
N PHE A 192 -12.17 -6.59 0.32
CA PHE A 192 -12.30 -7.56 -0.76
C PHE A 192 -12.29 -6.85 -2.11
N VAL A 193 -11.25 -7.10 -2.92
CA VAL A 193 -11.03 -6.41 -4.20
C VAL A 193 -10.54 -7.38 -5.29
N ALA A 194 -10.66 -6.98 -6.56
CA ALA A 194 -10.00 -7.69 -7.65
C ALA A 194 -8.63 -7.06 -7.92
N ALA A 195 -7.59 -7.88 -8.05
CA ALA A 195 -6.24 -7.41 -8.32
C ALA A 195 -5.52 -8.34 -9.31
N ALA A 196 -4.52 -7.80 -10.00
CA ALA A 196 -3.59 -8.60 -10.77
C ALA A 196 -2.91 -9.61 -9.85
N TYR A 197 -2.86 -10.87 -10.28
CA TYR A 197 -2.15 -11.90 -9.57
C TYR A 197 -1.00 -12.35 -10.45
N ALA A 198 0.21 -12.39 -9.88
CA ALA A 198 1.36 -12.86 -10.61
C ALA A 198 1.27 -14.39 -10.71
N THR A 199 0.70 -14.89 -11.80
CA THR A 199 0.78 -16.32 -12.19
C THR A 199 1.54 -16.44 -13.49
N GLU A 200 1.51 -17.61 -14.13
CA GLU A 200 2.02 -17.79 -15.49
C GLU A 200 1.28 -16.93 -16.53
N SER A 201 0.04 -16.50 -16.23
CA SER A 201 -0.72 -15.65 -17.14
C SER A 201 -0.44 -14.16 -16.89
N ARG A 202 -0.18 -13.43 -17.98
CA ARG A 202 -0.07 -11.96 -17.95
C ARG A 202 -1.43 -11.25 -17.79
N LEU A 203 -2.53 -12.00 -17.81
CA LEU A 203 -3.92 -11.50 -17.80
C LEU A 203 -4.70 -11.94 -16.54
N SER A 204 -4.06 -12.54 -15.55
CA SER A 204 -4.74 -13.11 -14.39
C SER A 204 -5.14 -12.06 -13.36
N TYR A 205 -6.43 -12.00 -13.07
CA TYR A 205 -6.99 -11.25 -11.94
C TYR A 205 -7.69 -12.21 -10.98
N TYR A 206 -7.47 -12.02 -9.68
CA TYR A 206 -8.07 -12.83 -8.63
C TYR A 206 -8.75 -11.94 -7.58
N PRO A 207 -9.80 -12.44 -6.91
CA PRO A 207 -10.30 -11.82 -5.70
C PRO A 207 -9.23 -11.91 -4.60
N MET A 208 -8.97 -10.78 -3.96
CA MET A 208 -8.02 -10.60 -2.87
C MET A 208 -8.77 -10.10 -1.64
N GLU A 209 -8.39 -10.60 -0.48
CA GLU A 209 -8.97 -10.23 0.80
C GLU A 209 -7.87 -9.83 1.78
N GLY A 210 -8.02 -8.68 2.44
CA GLY A 210 -7.09 -8.23 3.47
C GLY A 210 -6.95 -6.71 3.55
N THR A 211 -6.55 -6.22 4.72
CA THR A 211 -6.18 -4.81 4.93
C THR A 211 -4.98 -4.40 4.06
N SER A 212 -4.15 -5.35 3.65
CA SER A 212 -3.07 -5.19 2.66
C SER A 212 -3.56 -4.69 1.31
N PHE A 213 -4.84 -4.85 0.98
CA PHE A 213 -5.47 -4.33 -0.24
C PHE A 213 -6.32 -3.08 0.02
N SER A 214 -6.84 -2.91 1.23
CA SER A 214 -7.49 -1.67 1.67
C SER A 214 -6.51 -0.49 1.70
N SER A 215 -5.30 -0.69 2.24
CA SER A 215 -4.24 0.33 2.28
C SER A 215 -3.87 0.91 0.89
N PRO A 216 -3.49 0.10 -0.11
CA PRO A 216 -3.11 0.60 -1.43
C PRO A 216 -4.30 1.21 -2.17
N LEU A 217 -5.52 0.74 -1.91
CA LEU A 217 -6.72 1.37 -2.48
C LEU A 217 -6.87 2.81 -1.98
N ALA A 218 -6.73 3.03 -0.67
CA ALA A 218 -6.78 4.36 -0.07
C ALA A 218 -5.59 5.23 -0.53
N ALA A 219 -4.39 4.66 -0.62
CA ALA A 219 -3.20 5.32 -1.15
C ALA A 219 -3.40 5.77 -2.60
N GLY A 220 -3.99 4.93 -3.46
CA GLY A 220 -4.32 5.27 -4.84
C GLY A 220 -5.33 6.42 -4.91
N VAL A 221 -6.39 6.40 -4.09
CA VAL A 221 -7.32 7.54 -4.01
C VAL A 221 -6.60 8.82 -3.59
N ALA A 222 -5.71 8.76 -2.60
CA ALA A 222 -4.90 9.91 -2.21
C ALA A 222 -4.03 10.43 -3.37
N ALA A 223 -3.44 9.54 -4.17
CA ALA A 223 -2.67 9.94 -5.36
C ALA A 223 -3.53 10.73 -6.34
N THR A 224 -4.80 10.35 -6.55
CA THR A 224 -5.72 11.11 -7.42
C THR A 224 -6.05 12.50 -6.89
N ILE A 225 -6.01 12.70 -5.58
CA ILE A 225 -6.24 14.01 -4.94
C ILE A 225 -4.99 14.90 -5.05
N MET A 226 -3.79 14.29 -5.04
CA MET A 226 -2.51 15.00 -5.11
C MET A 226 -2.08 15.44 -6.52
N SER A 227 -2.64 14.81 -7.55
CA SER A 227 -2.26 15.00 -8.97
C SER A 227 -2.88 16.24 -9.60
#